data_AF-A0A1J3K820-F1
#
_entry.id   AF-A0A1J3K820-F1
#
_cell.length_a   1.000
_cell.length_b   1.000
_cell.length_c   1.000
_cell.angle_alpha   90.00
_cell.angle_beta   90.00
_cell.angle_gamma   90.00
#
_symmetry.space_group_name_H-M   'P 1'
#
loop_
_entity.id
_entity.type
_entity.pdbx_description
1 polymer ?
#
loop_
_entity_poly.entity_id
_entity_poly.type
_entity_poly.pdbx_seq_one_letter_code
_entity_poly.pdbx_strand_id
1 'polypeptide(L)'
;DNPLITHAEASKLLNSLLKLRQACCHPQVGSSGLRSLQQTPMTMEEILMVLVKKTQSEGEEALRVLIVALNGIAAVAMLKQEFSEAVSLYREALSITEEHAEDFRLDPLLNIHLLHNLAEILPMAEGSPETKIDVKDDDHHRAAKRRRISELDSLTHVTSETAPDSGLKKEGEYHEERKNLDIVCNTLKVKYLSAFNSKLSAAQQEFIKSYNQVSESLSNMGNQRSIWWLDALQLAEENKDFSSELARKNEEAIHGNLNNTSSSRATSRFKTIHGMKLHLQTCMDALESSRKTVLDKLLQIDQTMEKPKLEDIECIGNCKTCQLKDDGPTCVHCELDKLFQEYEARLFRLQKSRKGEMELASAEE
;
A
#
# COMPACT_ATOMS: atom_id res chain seq x y z
N ASP A 1 -1.67 43.92 -11.57
CA ASP A 1 -2.86 43.79 -12.43
C ASP A 1 -3.43 42.39 -12.36
N ASN A 2 -4.75 42.30 -12.14
CA ASN A 2 -5.52 41.07 -11.96
C ASN A 2 -5.25 40.06 -13.08
N PRO A 3 -4.94 38.78 -12.79
CA PRO A 3 -5.02 37.74 -13.80
C PRO A 3 -6.50 37.59 -14.17
N LEU A 4 -6.86 38.08 -15.36
CA LEU A 4 -8.19 37.89 -15.94
C LEU A 4 -8.42 36.38 -16.09
N ILE A 5 -9.26 35.85 -15.21
CA ILE A 5 -9.74 34.46 -15.21
C ILE A 5 -10.12 34.10 -16.64
N THR A 6 -9.51 33.06 -17.19
CA THR A 6 -9.80 32.63 -18.57
C THR A 6 -11.25 32.19 -18.68
N HIS A 7 -11.86 32.27 -19.87
CA HIS A 7 -13.26 31.86 -20.07
C HIS A 7 -13.51 30.39 -19.64
N ALA A 8 -12.49 29.53 -19.71
CA ALA A 8 -12.54 28.16 -19.24
C ALA A 8 -12.57 28.06 -17.70
N GLU A 9 -11.72 28.82 -17.01
CA GLU A 9 -11.70 28.90 -15.54
C GLU A 9 -12.96 29.56 -14.98
N ALA A 10 -13.46 30.60 -15.65
CA ALA A 10 -14.73 31.24 -15.31
C ALA A 10 -15.89 30.25 -15.47
N SER A 11 -15.89 29.44 -16.54
CA SER A 11 -16.89 28.40 -16.74
C SER A 11 -16.80 27.30 -15.67
N LYS A 12 -15.60 26.89 -15.24
CA LYS A 12 -15.43 25.96 -14.10
C LYS A 12 -16.00 26.57 -12.81
N LEU A 13 -15.69 27.82 -12.50
CA LEU A 13 -16.16 28.52 -11.31
C LEU A 13 -17.69 28.66 -11.31
N LEU A 14 -18.27 29.10 -12.43
CA LEU A 14 -19.72 29.26 -12.60
C LEU A 14 -20.45 27.92 -12.53
N ASN A 15 -19.88 26.84 -13.07
CA ASN A 15 -20.44 25.50 -12.94
C ASN A 15 -20.42 25.00 -11.48
N SER A 16 -19.38 25.33 -10.71
CA SER A 16 -19.33 25.02 -9.27
C SER A 16 -20.38 25.82 -8.48
N LEU A 17 -20.55 27.11 -8.79
CA LEU A 17 -21.59 27.96 -8.18
C LEU A 17 -23.01 27.53 -8.56
N LEU A 18 -23.22 27.04 -9.79
CA LEU A 18 -24.49 26.48 -10.23
C LEU A 18 -24.84 25.22 -9.42
N LYS A 19 -23.86 24.33 -9.18
CA LYS A 19 -24.05 23.13 -8.36
C LYS A 19 -24.39 23.49 -6.91
N LEU A 20 -23.73 24.49 -6.34
CA LEU A 20 -24.04 24.99 -5.01
C LEU A 20 -25.48 25.55 -4.96
N ARG A 21 -25.87 26.38 -5.92
CA ARG A 21 -27.25 26.89 -6.03
C ARG A 21 -28.28 25.76 -6.13
N GLN A 22 -28.00 24.73 -6.94
CA GLN A 22 -28.88 23.56 -7.07
C GLN A 22 -28.99 22.76 -5.76
N ALA A 23 -27.88 22.60 -5.04
CA ALA A 23 -27.86 21.93 -3.73
C ALA A 23 -28.63 22.73 -2.67
N CYS A 24 -28.55 24.07 -2.69
CA CYS A 24 -29.32 24.95 -1.80
C CYS A 24 -30.84 24.96 -2.12
N CYS A 25 -31.23 24.69 -3.36
CA CYS A 25 -32.64 24.70 -3.78
C CYS A 25 -33.33 23.33 -3.61
N HIS A 26 -32.62 22.22 -3.80
CA HIS A 26 -33.14 20.88 -3.54
C HIS A 26 -31.99 19.87 -3.31
N PRO A 27 -31.93 19.18 -2.16
CA PRO A 27 -30.79 18.32 -1.78
C PRO A 27 -30.42 17.24 -2.82
N GLN A 28 -31.41 16.73 -3.57
CA GLN A 28 -31.22 15.69 -4.59
C GLN A 28 -30.94 16.21 -6.02
N VAL A 29 -31.25 17.48 -6.35
CA VAL A 29 -31.15 18.00 -7.73
C VAL A 29 -29.76 18.58 -8.02
N GLY A 30 -28.99 18.92 -6.99
CA GLY A 30 -27.57 19.34 -7.10
C GLY A 30 -26.54 18.21 -7.05
N SER A 31 -26.96 16.94 -7.08
CA SER A 31 -26.15 15.75 -6.72
C SER A 31 -25.09 15.32 -7.74
N SER A 32 -24.56 16.25 -8.57
CA SER A 32 -23.48 16.01 -9.55
C SER A 32 -22.11 15.72 -8.86
N GLY A 33 -22.04 14.61 -8.12
CA GLY A 33 -20.90 14.17 -7.32
C GLY A 33 -21.09 14.27 -5.79
N LEU A 34 -22.19 14.86 -5.32
CA LEU A 34 -22.53 15.01 -3.90
C LEU A 34 -23.56 13.96 -3.45
N ARG A 35 -23.34 12.68 -3.74
CA ARG A 35 -24.22 11.61 -3.27
C ARG A 35 -23.69 11.06 -1.94
N SER A 36 -24.52 11.14 -0.90
CA SER A 36 -24.31 10.33 0.30
C SER A 36 -24.57 8.86 -0.05
N LEU A 37 -23.75 7.96 0.48
CA LEU A 37 -24.06 6.52 0.47
C LEU A 37 -25.28 6.20 1.36
N GLN A 38 -25.68 7.13 2.22
CA GLN A 38 -26.88 7.04 3.06
C GLN A 38 -28.09 7.64 2.35
N GLN A 39 -29.27 7.04 2.56
CA GLN A 39 -30.53 7.45 1.93
C GLN A 39 -31.13 8.75 2.49
N THR A 40 -30.44 9.43 3.40
CA THR A 40 -30.88 10.69 4.00
C THR A 40 -30.25 11.90 3.27
N PRO A 41 -31.01 12.98 3.03
CA PRO A 41 -30.47 14.19 2.42
C PRO A 41 -29.41 14.83 3.34
N MET A 42 -28.28 15.27 2.76
CA MET A 42 -27.21 15.95 3.49
C MET A 42 -27.65 17.33 3.98
N THR A 43 -27.10 17.76 5.12
CA THR A 43 -27.23 19.12 5.67
C THR A 43 -26.37 20.12 4.89
N MET A 44 -26.62 21.42 5.07
CA MET A 44 -25.86 22.49 4.39
C MET A 44 -24.37 22.47 4.82
N GLU A 45 -24.11 22.23 6.10
CA GLU A 45 -22.77 22.08 6.66
C GLU A 45 -22.04 20.86 6.08
N GLU A 46 -22.74 19.73 5.93
CA GLU A 46 -22.19 18.54 5.27
C GLU A 46 -21.85 18.81 3.80
N ILE A 47 -22.72 19.52 3.07
CA ILE A 47 -22.46 19.90 1.68
C ILE A 47 -21.22 20.81 1.59
N LEU A 48 -21.11 21.81 2.46
CA LEU A 48 -19.94 22.69 2.52
C LEU A 48 -18.66 21.89 2.78
N MET A 49 -18.68 20.97 3.76
CA MET A 49 -17.52 20.11 4.05
C MET A 49 -17.13 19.24 2.87
N VAL A 50 -18.10 18.67 2.14
CA VAL A 50 -17.80 17.86 0.95
C VAL A 50 -17.20 18.72 -0.17
N LEU A 51 -17.71 19.94 -0.38
CA LEU A 51 -17.16 20.86 -1.37
C LEU A 51 -15.73 21.30 -1.01
N VAL A 52 -15.47 21.63 0.26
CA VAL A 52 -14.12 21.96 0.75
C VAL A 52 -13.18 20.80 0.55
N LYS A 53 -13.55 19.57 0.97
CA LYS A 53 -12.73 18.37 0.77
C LYS A 53 -12.46 18.10 -0.70
N LYS A 54 -13.46 18.29 -1.56
CA LYS A 54 -13.30 18.12 -3.01
C LYS A 54 -12.30 19.12 -3.58
N THR A 55 -12.44 20.41 -3.25
CA THR A 55 -11.50 21.45 -3.68
C THR A 55 -10.09 21.17 -3.14
N GLN A 56 -9.97 20.71 -1.89
CA GLN A 56 -8.69 20.31 -1.31
C GLN A 56 -8.06 19.15 -2.09
N SER A 57 -8.82 18.09 -2.37
CA SER A 57 -8.31 16.96 -3.17
C SER A 57 -7.95 17.35 -4.60
N GLU A 58 -8.71 18.25 -5.24
CA GLU A 58 -8.37 18.79 -6.57
C GLU A 58 -7.08 19.62 -6.55
N GLY A 59 -6.87 20.43 -5.49
CA GLY A 59 -5.64 21.19 -5.29
C GLY A 59 -4.43 20.31 -4.98
N GLU A 60 -4.59 19.29 -4.13
CA GLU A 60 -3.54 18.30 -3.84
C GLU A 60 -3.13 17.52 -5.10
N GLU A 61 -4.09 17.16 -5.97
CA GLU A 61 -3.81 16.52 -7.26
C GLU A 61 -3.06 17.46 -8.22
N ALA A 62 -3.46 18.74 -8.30
CA ALA A 62 -2.76 19.71 -9.13
C ALA A 62 -1.30 19.92 -8.66
N LEU A 63 -1.10 20.03 -7.34
CA LEU A 63 0.22 20.12 -6.73
C LEU A 63 1.05 18.84 -7.03
N ARG A 64 0.46 17.66 -6.87
CA ARG A 64 1.09 16.37 -7.20
C ARG A 64 1.60 16.35 -8.64
N VAL A 65 0.76 16.69 -9.62
CA VAL A 65 1.14 16.70 -11.03
C VAL A 65 2.29 17.68 -11.31
N LEU A 66 2.24 18.88 -10.72
CA LEU A 66 3.28 19.89 -10.88
C LEU A 66 4.63 19.41 -10.30
N ILE A 67 4.64 18.88 -9.08
CA ILE A 67 5.85 18.41 -8.42
C ILE A 67 6.42 17.16 -9.11
N VAL A 68 5.58 16.25 -9.61
CA VAL A 68 6.03 15.12 -10.44
C VAL A 68 6.75 15.60 -11.69
N ALA A 69 6.20 16.61 -12.38
CA ALA A 69 6.82 17.16 -13.58
C ALA A 69 8.16 17.83 -13.26
N LEU A 70 8.24 18.64 -12.19
CA LEU A 70 9.47 19.30 -11.77
C LEU A 70 10.55 18.28 -11.36
N ASN A 71 10.20 17.28 -10.54
CA ASN A 71 11.12 16.20 -10.17
C ASN A 71 11.61 15.43 -11.41
N GLY A 72 10.72 15.16 -12.37
CA GLY A 72 11.09 14.51 -13.63
C GLY A 72 12.06 15.32 -14.47
N ILE A 73 11.82 16.63 -14.65
CA ILE A 73 12.71 17.52 -15.41
C ILE A 73 14.06 17.67 -14.70
N ALA A 74 14.05 17.80 -13.36
CA ALA A 74 15.26 17.86 -12.56
C ALA A 74 16.10 16.57 -12.68
N ALA A 75 15.46 15.40 -12.63
CA ALA A 75 16.12 14.13 -12.86
C ALA A 75 16.71 14.01 -14.29
N VAL A 76 16.04 14.55 -15.31
CA VAL A 76 16.61 14.62 -16.67
C VAL A 76 17.83 15.52 -16.72
N ALA A 77 17.80 16.68 -16.05
CA ALA A 77 18.96 17.57 -15.94
C ALA A 77 20.13 16.89 -15.22
N MET A 78 19.86 16.10 -14.17
CA MET A 78 20.88 15.27 -13.51
C MET A 78 21.52 14.27 -14.48
N LEU A 79 20.73 13.56 -15.29
CA LEU A 79 21.25 12.61 -16.28
C LEU A 79 22.12 13.27 -17.35
N LYS A 80 21.82 14.54 -17.68
CA LYS A 80 22.62 15.37 -18.59
C LYS A 80 23.86 15.99 -17.94
N GLN A 81 24.07 15.78 -16.63
CA GLN A 81 25.12 16.41 -15.83
C GLN A 81 24.99 17.95 -15.71
N GLU A 82 23.79 18.48 -15.93
CA GLU A 82 23.43 19.89 -15.77
C GLU A 82 23.04 20.15 -14.29
N PHE A 83 23.99 19.99 -13.37
CA PHE A 83 23.72 19.96 -11.92
C PHE A 83 23.14 21.27 -11.37
N SER A 84 23.56 22.43 -11.89
CA SER A 84 23.05 23.74 -11.48
C SER A 84 21.57 23.93 -11.83
N GLU A 85 21.16 23.48 -13.02
CA GLU A 85 19.76 23.50 -13.45
C GLU A 85 18.92 22.52 -12.63
N ALA A 86 19.43 21.32 -12.36
CA ALA A 86 18.75 20.34 -11.49
C ALA A 86 18.51 20.90 -10.08
N VAL A 87 19.51 21.55 -9.47
CA VAL A 87 19.36 22.20 -8.15
C VAL A 87 18.31 23.30 -8.20
N SER A 88 18.29 24.13 -9.24
CA SER A 88 17.29 25.19 -9.39
C SER A 88 15.87 24.62 -9.46
N LEU A 89 15.66 23.56 -10.24
CA LEU A 89 14.34 22.91 -10.40
C LEU A 89 13.86 22.24 -9.11
N TYR A 90 14.75 21.55 -8.39
CA TYR A 90 14.39 20.99 -7.08
C TYR A 90 14.12 22.11 -6.05
N ARG A 91 14.86 23.22 -6.04
CA ARG A 91 14.56 24.36 -5.17
C ARG A 91 13.21 25.00 -5.48
N GLU A 92 12.86 25.11 -6.75
CA GLU A 92 11.55 25.59 -7.19
C GLU A 92 10.43 24.66 -6.70
N ALA A 93 10.59 23.35 -6.87
CA ALA A 93 9.64 22.36 -6.35
C ALA A 93 9.47 22.44 -4.83
N LEU A 94 10.56 22.65 -4.09
CA LEU A 94 10.53 22.82 -2.64
C LEU A 94 9.80 24.11 -2.24
N SER A 95 10.10 25.23 -2.89
CA SER A 95 9.45 26.51 -2.65
C SER A 95 7.93 26.44 -2.87
N ILE A 96 7.48 25.83 -3.97
CA ILE A 96 6.05 25.66 -4.27
C ILE A 96 5.37 24.79 -3.22
N THR A 97 6.06 23.75 -2.74
CA THR A 97 5.54 22.86 -1.70
C THR A 97 5.37 23.60 -0.37
N GLU A 98 6.34 24.44 0.00
CA GLU A 98 6.29 25.25 1.23
C GLU A 98 5.22 26.34 1.16
N GLU A 99 5.09 27.02 0.02
CA GLU A 99 4.07 28.07 -0.22
C GLU A 99 2.64 27.54 -0.02
N HIS A 100 2.39 26.29 -0.39
CA HIS A 100 1.06 25.68 -0.35
C HIS A 100 0.85 24.70 0.81
N ALA A 101 1.78 24.62 1.76
CA ALA A 101 1.77 23.61 2.83
C ALA A 101 0.59 23.71 3.81
N GLU A 102 -0.03 24.89 3.94
CA GLU A 102 -1.18 25.11 4.83
C GLU A 102 -2.46 24.48 4.27
N ASP A 103 -2.67 24.57 2.96
CA ASP A 103 -3.91 24.16 2.29
C ASP A 103 -3.82 22.77 1.65
N PHE A 104 -2.66 22.45 1.05
CA PHE A 104 -2.47 21.25 0.24
C PHE A 104 -1.32 20.40 0.76
N ARG A 105 -1.60 19.12 0.94
CA ARG A 105 -0.59 18.15 1.36
C ARG A 105 0.04 17.48 0.16
N LEU A 106 1.35 17.62 0.01
CA LEU A 106 2.11 16.84 -0.96
C LEU A 106 2.26 15.38 -0.49
N ASP A 107 2.29 14.46 -1.46
CA ASP A 107 2.57 13.06 -1.19
C ASP A 107 3.94 12.89 -0.51
N PRO A 108 4.03 12.12 0.60
CA PRO A 108 5.28 11.93 1.31
C PRO A 108 6.41 11.38 0.44
N LEU A 109 6.11 10.48 -0.50
CA LEU A 109 7.12 9.87 -1.38
C LEU A 109 7.71 10.87 -2.39
N LEU A 110 6.89 11.77 -2.92
CA LEU A 110 7.36 12.83 -3.82
C LEU A 110 8.24 13.83 -3.06
N ASN A 111 7.89 14.14 -1.82
CA ASN A 111 8.70 15.00 -0.96
C ASN A 111 10.03 14.32 -0.56
N ILE A 112 10.00 13.03 -0.22
CA ILE A 112 11.22 12.26 0.04
C ILE A 112 12.14 12.24 -1.19
N HIS A 113 11.59 12.03 -2.39
CA HIS A 113 12.36 12.08 -3.64
C HIS A 113 13.03 13.45 -3.82
N LEU A 114 12.25 14.52 -3.70
CA LEU A 114 12.72 15.90 -3.81
C LEU A 114 13.90 16.19 -2.86
N LEU A 115 13.70 15.95 -1.56
CA LEU A 115 14.70 16.24 -0.53
C LEU A 115 15.96 15.39 -0.68
N HIS A 116 15.80 14.10 -0.99
CA HIS A 116 16.91 13.18 -1.12
C HIS A 116 17.81 13.52 -2.31
N ASN A 117 17.21 13.73 -3.49
CA ASN A 117 17.98 14.05 -4.69
C ASN A 117 18.61 15.44 -4.59
N LEU A 118 17.91 16.42 -4.00
CA LEU A 118 18.51 17.74 -3.76
C LEU A 118 19.76 17.61 -2.86
N ALA A 119 19.66 16.91 -1.73
CA ALA A 119 20.79 16.68 -0.83
C ALA A 119 21.97 15.95 -1.50
N GLU A 120 21.69 15.06 -2.46
CA GLU A 120 22.71 14.33 -3.22
C GLU A 120 23.44 15.20 -4.25
N ILE A 121 22.74 16.14 -4.90
CA ILE A 121 23.30 16.96 -5.99
C ILE A 121 24.08 18.17 -5.46
N LEU A 122 23.72 18.72 -4.28
CA LEU A 122 24.37 19.91 -3.72
C LEU A 122 25.91 19.85 -3.78
N PRO A 123 26.59 18.75 -3.36
CA PRO A 123 28.04 18.64 -3.45
C PRO A 123 28.58 18.52 -4.88
N MET A 124 27.80 17.99 -5.82
CA MET A 124 28.22 17.85 -7.23
C MET A 124 28.18 19.20 -7.95
N ALA A 125 27.27 20.08 -7.56
CA ALA A 125 27.20 21.46 -8.04
C ALA A 125 28.34 22.35 -7.48
N GLU A 126 28.93 22.01 -6.33
CA GLU A 126 30.12 22.67 -5.78
C GLU A 126 31.39 22.35 -6.59
N GLY A 127 31.49 21.13 -7.14
CA GLY A 127 32.69 20.58 -7.75
C GLY A 127 32.90 20.90 -9.24
N SER A 128 31.95 21.52 -9.92
CA SER A 128 32.17 21.97 -11.31
C SER A 128 32.91 23.31 -11.30
N PRO A 129 34.19 23.37 -11.72
CA PRO A 129 34.76 24.65 -12.10
C PRO A 129 33.94 25.10 -13.31
N GLU A 130 33.37 26.30 -13.24
CA GLU A 130 32.94 27.00 -14.45
C GLU A 130 34.13 26.96 -15.42
N THR A 131 34.07 26.07 -16.41
CA THR A 131 35.00 26.10 -17.51
C THR A 131 34.71 27.41 -18.21
N LYS A 132 35.57 28.40 -17.94
CA LYS A 132 35.71 29.60 -18.75
C LYS A 132 36.06 29.16 -20.17
N ILE A 133 35.04 28.81 -20.94
CA ILE A 133 35.14 28.72 -22.38
C ILE A 133 35.13 30.17 -22.85
N ASP A 134 36.34 30.68 -23.05
CA ASP A 134 36.61 31.87 -23.82
C ASP A 134 36.20 31.59 -25.27
N VAL A 135 34.95 31.91 -25.62
CA VAL A 135 34.51 32.01 -27.02
C VAL A 135 33.91 33.39 -27.20
N LYS A 136 34.73 34.24 -27.81
CA LYS A 136 34.32 35.47 -28.49
C LYS A 136 33.20 35.19 -29.48
N ASP A 137 32.25 36.12 -29.52
CA ASP A 137 31.28 36.40 -30.59
C ASP A 137 30.51 35.21 -31.19
N ASP A 138 29.23 35.11 -30.83
CA ASP A 138 28.18 35.42 -31.80
C ASP A 138 26.87 35.71 -31.06
N ASP A 139 26.71 36.99 -30.78
CA ASP A 139 25.52 37.62 -30.22
C ASP A 139 24.44 37.67 -31.30
N HIS A 140 23.74 36.58 -31.55
CA HIS A 140 22.40 36.52 -32.17
C HIS A 140 21.95 35.06 -32.17
N HIS A 141 21.05 34.65 -31.26
CA HIS A 141 20.03 33.58 -31.46
C HIS A 141 19.28 33.21 -30.15
N ARG A 142 19.69 33.71 -28.98
CA ARG A 142 18.99 33.40 -27.70
C ARG A 142 17.75 34.26 -27.41
N ALA A 143 17.38 35.16 -28.32
CA ALA A 143 16.16 35.98 -28.24
C ALA A 143 14.91 35.36 -28.92
N ALA A 144 14.95 34.09 -29.35
CA ALA A 144 13.90 33.50 -30.19
C ALA A 144 12.93 32.52 -29.50
N LYS A 145 12.89 32.42 -28.16
CA LYS A 145 11.91 31.56 -27.46
C LYS A 145 11.06 32.22 -26.37
N ARG A 146 11.10 33.54 -26.26
CA ARG A 146 10.09 34.34 -25.55
C ARG A 146 9.54 35.40 -26.50
N ARG A 147 8.58 35.03 -27.35
CA ARG A 147 7.63 35.93 -28.04
C ARG A 147 6.59 35.13 -28.85
N ARG A 148 5.57 34.64 -28.15
CA ARG A 148 4.16 34.65 -28.57
C ARG A 148 3.43 34.95 -27.26
N ILE A 149 3.11 36.19 -26.94
CA ILE A 149 1.89 36.88 -27.37
C ILE A 149 2.11 38.40 -27.26
N SER A 150 1.83 39.05 -28.39
CA SER A 150 1.50 40.46 -28.69
C SER A 150 2.09 41.63 -27.89
N GLU A 151 2.81 42.46 -28.66
CA GLU A 151 2.98 43.90 -28.51
C GLU A 151 1.65 44.66 -28.38
N LEU A 152 1.63 45.65 -27.48
CA LEU A 152 1.04 47.01 -27.49
C LEU A 152 0.86 47.36 -25.99
N ASP A 153 1.54 48.30 -25.35
CA ASP A 153 1.87 49.65 -25.76
C ASP A 153 3.08 50.13 -24.95
N SER A 154 3.92 50.94 -25.58
CA SER A 154 5.09 51.55 -24.96
C SER A 154 4.78 52.93 -24.40
N LEU A 155 5.47 53.27 -23.29
CA LEU A 155 5.98 54.59 -22.87
C LEU A 155 5.56 54.95 -21.43
N THR A 156 6.48 54.80 -20.47
CA THR A 156 7.25 55.93 -19.91
C THR A 156 8.17 55.51 -18.74
N HIS A 157 9.43 55.91 -18.88
CA HIS A 157 10.37 56.40 -17.86
C HIS A 157 10.97 55.48 -16.76
N VAL A 158 12.20 55.02 -17.03
CA VAL A 158 13.44 55.06 -16.21
C VAL A 158 13.32 55.43 -14.72
N THR A 159 13.71 54.51 -13.81
CA THR A 159 14.93 54.59 -12.95
C THR A 159 15.17 53.33 -12.08
N SER A 160 16.45 53.06 -11.86
CA SER A 160 17.09 52.30 -10.75
C SER A 160 17.06 50.76 -10.71
N GLU A 161 18.18 50.20 -11.17
CA GLU A 161 19.00 49.16 -10.54
C GLU A 161 18.51 48.56 -9.22
N THR A 162 18.25 47.25 -9.23
CA THR A 162 18.93 46.28 -8.35
C THR A 162 18.84 44.90 -9.02
N ALA A 163 19.99 44.36 -9.41
CA ALA A 163 20.12 42.96 -9.81
C ALA A 163 19.89 42.06 -8.59
N PRO A 164 19.28 40.86 -8.72
CA PRO A 164 19.32 39.89 -7.66
C PRO A 164 20.76 39.36 -7.55
N ASP A 165 21.33 39.62 -6.39
CA ASP A 165 22.65 39.19 -5.93
C ASP A 165 22.87 37.69 -6.22
N SER A 166 23.71 37.40 -7.22
CA SER A 166 24.29 36.08 -7.44
C SER A 166 25.38 35.86 -6.39
N GLY A 167 24.96 35.68 -5.14
CA GLY A 167 25.83 35.34 -4.03
C GLY A 167 26.27 33.88 -4.13
N LEU A 168 27.55 33.65 -4.43
CA LEU A 168 28.21 32.36 -4.20
C LEU A 168 28.09 32.03 -2.71
N LYS A 169 27.12 31.20 -2.34
CA LYS A 169 26.98 30.62 -0.99
C LYS A 169 28.31 29.97 -0.60
N LYS A 170 28.79 30.24 0.61
CA LYS A 170 30.08 29.74 1.11
C LYS A 170 30.01 28.21 1.32
N GLU A 171 31.12 27.48 1.14
CA GLU A 171 31.20 26.01 1.32
C GLU A 171 30.57 25.51 2.65
N GLY A 172 30.59 26.32 3.71
CA GLY A 172 29.95 25.99 4.99
C GLY A 172 28.41 26.04 5.00
N GLU A 173 27.78 26.83 4.13
CA GLU A 173 26.31 27.00 4.08
C GLU A 173 25.64 25.83 3.35
N TYR A 174 26.25 25.30 2.29
CA TYR A 174 25.72 24.14 1.56
C TYR A 174 25.81 22.84 2.36
N HIS A 175 26.88 22.65 3.12
CA HIS A 175 27.02 21.50 4.00
C HIS A 175 25.96 21.48 5.12
N GLU A 176 25.63 22.65 5.68
CA GLU A 176 24.57 22.78 6.68
C GLU A 176 23.18 22.58 6.06
N GLU A 177 22.96 23.13 4.86
CA GLU A 177 21.74 22.92 4.10
C GLU A 177 21.51 21.42 3.78
N ARG A 178 22.54 20.72 3.32
CA ARG A 178 22.49 19.27 3.06
C ARG A 178 22.10 18.49 4.32
N LYS A 179 22.71 18.79 5.45
CA LYS A 179 22.37 18.13 6.73
C LYS A 179 20.91 18.35 7.10
N ASN A 180 20.40 19.57 6.94
CA ASN A 180 19.00 19.87 7.22
C ASN A 180 18.06 19.08 6.31
N LEU A 181 18.36 19.02 5.00
CA LEU A 181 17.59 18.22 4.04
C LEU A 181 17.62 16.72 4.40
N ASP A 182 18.77 16.18 4.78
CA ASP A 182 18.91 14.78 5.21
C ASP A 182 18.10 14.49 6.48
N ILE A 183 18.11 15.40 7.46
CA ILE A 183 17.32 15.27 8.69
C ILE A 183 15.82 15.25 8.34
N VAL A 184 15.34 16.23 7.58
CA VAL A 184 13.92 16.31 7.20
C VAL A 184 13.49 15.08 6.38
N CYS A 185 14.32 14.65 5.42
CA CYS A 185 14.09 13.46 4.61
C CYS A 185 13.98 12.20 5.48
N ASN A 186 14.90 12.01 6.43
CA ASN A 186 14.86 10.87 7.35
C ASN A 186 13.65 10.91 8.28
N THR A 187 13.27 12.10 8.78
CA THR A 187 12.03 12.26 9.56
C THR A 187 10.80 11.88 8.75
N LEU A 188 10.71 12.27 7.49
CA LEU A 188 9.61 11.90 6.60
C LEU A 188 9.58 10.39 6.32
N LYS A 189 10.75 9.75 6.09
CA LYS A 189 10.85 8.29 5.93
C LYS A 189 10.30 7.55 7.16
N VAL A 190 10.73 7.95 8.36
CA VAL A 190 10.26 7.36 9.62
C VAL A 190 8.75 7.57 9.79
N LYS A 191 8.25 8.79 9.52
CA LYS A 191 6.82 9.11 9.59
C LYS A 191 6.01 8.27 8.61
N TYR A 192 6.48 8.10 7.38
CA TYR A 192 5.81 7.29 6.36
C TYR A 192 5.73 5.82 6.77
N LEU A 193 6.83 5.26 7.28
CA LEU A 193 6.89 3.87 7.74
C LEU A 193 6.11 3.63 9.04
N SER A 194 5.87 4.66 9.86
CA SER A 194 5.21 4.51 11.17
C SER A 194 3.83 3.83 11.08
N ALA A 195 3.02 4.12 10.05
CA ALA A 195 1.71 3.53 9.89
C ALA A 195 1.78 2.01 9.61
N PHE A 196 2.80 1.57 8.87
CA PHE A 196 3.04 0.15 8.58
C PHE A 196 3.58 -0.58 9.82
N ASN A 197 4.52 0.04 10.53
CA ASN A 197 5.07 -0.51 11.77
C ASN A 197 4.00 -0.68 12.85
N SER A 198 3.08 0.29 12.98
CA SER A 198 1.95 0.17 13.91
C SER A 198 1.00 -0.98 13.53
N LYS A 199 0.73 -1.19 12.24
CA LYS A 199 -0.08 -2.33 11.77
C LYS A 199 0.61 -3.67 12.03
N LEU A 200 1.92 -3.75 11.78
CA LEU A 200 2.72 -4.94 12.06
C LEU A 200 2.67 -5.27 13.56
N SER A 201 2.91 -4.27 14.42
CA SER A 201 2.86 -4.45 15.88
C SER A 201 1.48 -4.92 16.36
N ALA A 202 0.40 -4.36 15.82
CA ALA A 202 -0.96 -4.81 16.15
C ALA A 202 -1.19 -6.28 15.74
N ALA A 203 -0.77 -6.67 14.54
CA ALA A 203 -0.90 -8.05 14.06
C ALA A 203 -0.07 -9.04 14.90
N GLN A 204 1.16 -8.65 15.29
CA GLN A 204 2.00 -9.45 16.19
C GLN A 204 1.34 -9.66 17.56
N GLN A 205 0.75 -8.61 18.14
CA GLN A 205 0.05 -8.70 19.42
C GLN A 205 -1.17 -9.64 19.34
N GLU A 206 -1.95 -9.54 18.28
CA GLU A 206 -3.10 -10.42 18.04
C GLU A 206 -2.66 -11.88 17.88
N PHE A 207 -1.59 -12.12 17.11
CA PHE A 207 -1.00 -13.44 16.95
C PHE A 207 -0.53 -14.02 18.29
N ILE A 208 0.24 -13.26 19.08
CA ILE A 208 0.76 -13.72 20.38
C ILE A 208 -0.39 -14.09 21.32
N LYS A 209 -1.46 -13.28 21.34
CA LYS A 209 -2.65 -13.55 22.16
C LYS A 209 -3.30 -14.89 21.78
N SER A 210 -3.59 -15.07 20.49
CA SER A 210 -4.22 -16.30 19.98
C SER A 210 -3.30 -17.53 20.15
N TYR A 211 -2.00 -17.36 19.92
CA TYR A 211 -1.01 -18.42 20.09
C TYR A 211 -0.94 -18.90 21.55
N ASN A 212 -0.87 -17.98 22.50
CA ASN A 212 -0.81 -18.31 23.93
C ASN A 212 -2.09 -19.02 24.39
N GLN A 213 -3.27 -18.55 23.96
CA GLN A 213 -4.55 -19.19 24.28
C GLN A 213 -4.61 -20.65 23.79
N VAL A 214 -4.16 -20.90 22.56
CA VAL A 214 -4.13 -22.26 22.01
C VAL A 214 -3.07 -23.12 22.70
N SER A 215 -1.89 -22.57 22.98
CA SER A 215 -0.80 -23.26 23.67
C SER A 215 -1.21 -23.70 25.09
N GLU A 216 -1.88 -22.82 25.84
CA GLU A 216 -2.42 -23.13 27.17
C GLU A 216 -3.51 -24.19 27.11
N SER A 217 -4.39 -24.14 26.11
CA SER A 217 -5.42 -25.16 25.91
C SER A 217 -4.81 -26.54 25.57
N LEU A 218 -3.77 -26.56 24.73
CA LEU A 218 -3.05 -27.78 24.37
C LEU A 218 -2.27 -28.37 25.55
N SER A 219 -1.61 -27.54 26.36
CA SER A 219 -0.87 -28.02 27.54
C SER A 219 -1.80 -28.59 28.61
N ASN A 220 -2.97 -27.98 28.82
CA ASN A 220 -4.01 -28.49 29.69
C ASN A 220 -4.55 -29.85 29.23
N MET A 221 -4.73 -30.04 27.92
CA MET A 221 -5.11 -31.35 27.36
C MET A 221 -3.98 -32.39 27.44
N GLY A 222 -2.72 -32.00 27.23
CA GLY A 222 -1.57 -32.91 27.36
C GLY A 222 -1.38 -33.48 28.77
N ASN A 223 -1.89 -32.79 29.80
CA ASN A 223 -1.92 -33.28 31.18
C ASN A 223 -3.03 -34.32 31.43
N GLN A 224 -4.06 -34.38 30.58
CA GLN A 224 -5.06 -35.45 30.56
C GLN A 224 -4.58 -36.56 29.61
N ARG A 225 -3.92 -37.57 30.19
CA ARG A 225 -3.25 -38.70 29.49
C ARG A 225 -4.11 -39.57 28.54
N SER A 226 -5.37 -39.23 28.31
CA SER A 226 -6.29 -40.00 27.48
C SER A 226 -6.75 -39.17 26.28
N ILE A 227 -6.42 -39.64 25.08
CA ILE A 227 -7.02 -39.16 23.85
C ILE A 227 -8.44 -39.71 23.83
N TRP A 228 -9.40 -38.90 24.30
CA TRP A 228 -10.78 -39.34 24.56
C TRP A 228 -11.42 -40.09 23.38
N TRP A 229 -11.15 -39.66 22.14
CA TRP A 229 -11.73 -40.26 20.94
C TRP A 229 -11.12 -41.64 20.65
N LEU A 230 -9.86 -41.87 21.02
CA LEU A 230 -9.21 -43.16 20.84
C LEU A 230 -9.79 -44.18 21.82
N ASP A 231 -10.00 -43.77 23.07
CA ASP A 231 -10.64 -44.58 24.11
C ASP A 231 -12.11 -44.87 23.76
N ALA A 232 -12.84 -43.87 23.27
CA ALA A 232 -14.21 -44.06 22.80
C ALA A 232 -14.29 -45.07 21.64
N LEU A 233 -13.36 -44.99 20.67
CA LEU A 233 -13.27 -45.97 19.58
C LEU A 233 -12.79 -47.34 20.07
N GLN A 234 -12.01 -47.42 21.15
CA GLN A 234 -11.62 -48.69 21.77
C GLN A 234 -12.83 -49.40 22.36
N LEU A 235 -13.65 -48.70 23.15
CA LEU A 235 -14.90 -49.22 23.69
C LEU A 235 -15.89 -49.59 22.58
N ALA A 236 -15.91 -48.82 21.48
CA ALA A 236 -16.78 -49.10 20.34
C ALA A 236 -16.42 -50.40 19.60
N GLU A 237 -15.15 -50.81 19.63
CA GLU A 237 -14.65 -52.00 18.95
C GLU A 237 -15.11 -53.31 19.62
N GLU A 238 -15.41 -53.26 20.93
CA GLU A 238 -15.87 -54.41 21.72
C GLU A 238 -17.30 -54.85 21.38
N ASN A 239 -18.12 -53.96 20.80
CA ASN A 239 -19.50 -54.23 20.44
C ASN A 239 -19.74 -54.02 18.93
N LYS A 240 -20.03 -55.12 18.21
CA LYS A 240 -20.24 -55.11 16.76
C LYS A 240 -21.43 -54.25 16.31
N ASP A 241 -22.53 -54.27 17.05
CA ASP A 241 -23.73 -53.51 16.69
C ASP A 241 -23.45 -52.00 16.85
N PHE A 242 -22.79 -51.62 17.93
CA PHE A 242 -22.38 -50.23 18.18
C PHE A 242 -21.35 -49.72 17.17
N SER A 243 -20.36 -50.54 16.82
CA SER A 243 -19.36 -50.26 15.79
C SER A 243 -20.00 -49.94 14.43
N SER A 244 -20.99 -50.73 14.01
CA SER A 244 -21.71 -50.52 12.75
C SER A 244 -22.56 -49.24 12.76
N GLU A 245 -23.22 -48.94 13.88
CA GLU A 245 -24.04 -47.74 14.04
C GLU A 245 -23.18 -46.46 14.12
N LEU A 246 -22.01 -46.52 14.77
CA LEU A 246 -21.06 -45.42 14.82
C LEU A 246 -20.47 -45.11 13.44
N ALA A 247 -20.15 -46.14 12.66
CA ALA A 247 -19.70 -45.96 11.28
C ALA A 247 -20.78 -45.28 10.43
N ARG A 248 -22.03 -45.73 10.54
CA ARG A 248 -23.19 -45.13 9.84
C ARG A 248 -23.37 -43.65 10.20
N LYS A 249 -23.39 -43.31 11.49
CA LYS A 249 -23.55 -41.91 11.95
C LYS A 249 -22.42 -40.99 11.48
N ASN A 250 -21.18 -41.48 11.50
CA ASN A 250 -20.04 -40.70 11.01
C ASN A 250 -20.11 -40.50 9.49
N GLU A 251 -20.53 -41.51 8.73
CA GLU A 251 -20.78 -41.34 7.30
C GLU A 251 -21.88 -40.31 7.05
N GLU A 252 -23.00 -40.37 7.78
CA GLU A 252 -24.08 -39.37 7.68
C GLU A 252 -23.62 -37.95 8.03
N ALA A 253 -22.83 -37.79 9.08
CA ALA A 253 -22.26 -36.50 9.48
C ALA A 253 -21.29 -35.95 8.42
N ILE A 254 -20.41 -36.79 7.88
CA ILE A 254 -19.46 -36.39 6.82
C ILE A 254 -20.22 -36.03 5.53
N HIS A 255 -21.30 -36.72 5.21
CA HIS A 255 -22.10 -36.46 4.00
C HIS A 255 -23.23 -35.44 4.21
N GLY A 256 -23.32 -34.81 5.39
CA GLY A 256 -24.41 -33.94 5.84
C GLY A 256 -25.11 -33.13 4.73
N ASN A 257 -26.43 -33.33 4.63
CA ASN A 257 -27.46 -32.65 3.83
C ASN A 257 -27.14 -32.28 2.36
N LEU A 258 -26.15 -32.91 1.74
CA LEU A 258 -25.90 -32.73 0.31
C LEU A 258 -26.92 -33.56 -0.49
N ASN A 259 -28.05 -32.94 -0.82
CA ASN A 259 -29.04 -33.42 -1.79
C ASN A 259 -28.46 -33.48 -3.23
N ASN A 260 -27.30 -34.08 -3.43
CA ASN A 260 -26.70 -34.30 -4.73
C ASN A 260 -26.34 -35.79 -4.91
N THR A 261 -27.20 -36.43 -5.69
CA THR A 261 -27.22 -37.82 -6.14
C THR A 261 -26.01 -38.26 -6.99
N SER A 262 -24.77 -37.86 -6.66
CA SER A 262 -23.60 -38.24 -7.48
C SER A 262 -22.26 -38.30 -6.75
N SER A 263 -22.21 -38.94 -5.58
CA SER A 263 -20.91 -39.37 -5.02
C SER A 263 -21.01 -40.73 -4.34
N SER A 264 -21.57 -41.71 -5.03
CA SER A 264 -21.58 -43.13 -4.62
C SER A 264 -20.23 -43.85 -4.80
N ARG A 265 -19.10 -43.12 -4.78
CA ARG A 265 -17.74 -43.71 -4.94
C ARG A 265 -16.71 -43.25 -3.91
N ALA A 266 -17.02 -42.28 -3.06
CA ALA A 266 -16.22 -42.03 -1.84
C ALA A 266 -16.68 -42.89 -0.65
N THR A 267 -17.69 -43.74 -0.88
CA THR A 267 -18.35 -44.61 0.08
C THR A 267 -17.55 -45.90 0.29
N SER A 268 -16.45 -45.79 1.05
CA SER A 268 -16.00 -46.79 2.04
C SER A 268 -14.60 -46.46 2.55
N ARG A 269 -14.28 -45.22 2.91
CA ARG A 269 -12.91 -44.92 3.40
C ARG A 269 -12.59 -45.68 4.70
N PHE A 270 -13.60 -46.01 5.52
CA PHE A 270 -13.40 -46.79 6.75
C PHE A 270 -14.44 -47.91 6.85
N LYS A 271 -14.00 -49.15 6.64
CA LYS A 271 -14.86 -50.35 6.81
C LYS A 271 -14.83 -50.92 8.23
N THR A 272 -13.90 -50.45 9.07
CA THR A 272 -13.67 -50.95 10.42
C THR A 272 -13.31 -49.80 11.35
N ILE A 273 -13.65 -49.94 12.64
CA ILE A 273 -13.26 -49.00 13.70
C ILE A 273 -11.73 -48.85 13.78
N HIS A 274 -10.99 -49.94 13.59
CA HIS A 274 -9.54 -49.90 13.49
C HIS A 274 -9.05 -48.99 12.33
N GLY A 275 -9.68 -49.07 11.16
CA GLY A 275 -9.38 -48.17 10.04
C GLY A 275 -9.71 -46.71 10.33
N MET A 276 -10.78 -46.45 11.09
CA MET A 276 -11.13 -45.09 11.55
C MET A 276 -10.08 -44.55 12.52
N LYS A 277 -9.62 -45.36 13.49
CA LYS A 277 -8.55 -44.97 14.43
C LYS A 277 -7.29 -44.55 13.68
N LEU A 278 -6.81 -45.39 12.76
CA LEU A 278 -5.61 -45.11 11.98
C LEU A 278 -5.75 -43.83 11.16
N HIS A 279 -6.92 -43.64 10.53
CA HIS A 279 -7.16 -42.45 9.71
C HIS A 279 -7.25 -41.18 10.53
N LEU A 280 -8.03 -41.18 11.62
CA LEU A 280 -8.13 -40.01 12.50
C LEU A 280 -6.77 -39.65 13.06
N GLN A 281 -5.99 -40.64 13.52
CA GLN A 281 -4.62 -40.39 13.98
C GLN A 281 -3.77 -39.76 12.87
N THR A 282 -3.76 -40.36 11.67
CA THR A 282 -2.98 -39.83 10.53
C THR A 282 -3.38 -38.40 10.16
N CYS A 283 -4.69 -38.09 10.19
CA CYS A 283 -5.19 -36.75 9.90
C CYS A 283 -4.82 -35.74 11.00
N MET A 284 -4.92 -36.14 12.27
CA MET A 284 -4.50 -35.29 13.40
C MET A 284 -3.00 -35.03 13.37
N ASP A 285 -2.18 -36.05 13.12
CA ASP A 285 -0.71 -35.92 12.99
C ASP A 285 -0.34 -35.00 11.81
N ALA A 286 -1.01 -35.17 10.66
CA ALA A 286 -0.78 -34.33 9.49
C ALA A 286 -1.23 -32.87 9.72
N LEU A 287 -2.34 -32.66 10.42
CA LEU A 287 -2.82 -31.34 10.81
C LEU A 287 -1.84 -30.66 11.78
N GLU A 288 -1.39 -31.36 12.81
CA GLU A 288 -0.41 -30.85 13.78
C GLU A 288 0.93 -30.54 13.10
N SER A 289 1.42 -31.45 12.25
CA SER A 289 2.66 -31.24 11.50
C SER A 289 2.55 -30.01 10.58
N SER A 290 1.46 -29.85 9.82
CA SER A 290 1.28 -28.70 8.95
C SER A 290 1.15 -27.39 9.73
N ARG A 291 0.41 -27.39 10.86
CA ARG A 291 0.35 -26.27 11.80
C ARG A 291 1.73 -25.87 12.28
N LYS A 292 2.54 -26.85 12.71
CA LYS A 292 3.89 -26.61 13.21
C LYS A 292 4.78 -25.99 12.13
N THR A 293 4.78 -26.54 10.92
CA THR A 293 5.57 -26.01 9.79
C THR A 293 5.23 -24.54 9.48
N VAL A 294 3.94 -24.19 9.45
CA VAL A 294 3.50 -22.80 9.25
C VAL A 294 3.97 -21.89 10.37
N LEU A 295 3.79 -22.30 11.63
CA LEU A 295 4.18 -21.51 12.79
C LEU A 295 5.70 -21.30 12.88
N ASP A 296 6.48 -22.35 12.66
CA ASP A 296 7.95 -22.29 12.68
C ASP A 296 8.45 -21.30 11.61
N LYS A 297 7.89 -21.35 10.39
CA LYS A 297 8.25 -20.43 9.30
C LYS A 297 7.78 -18.99 9.58
N LEU A 298 6.58 -18.81 10.12
CA LEU A 298 6.05 -17.49 10.47
C LEU A 298 6.91 -16.81 11.54
N LEU A 299 7.27 -17.53 12.60
CA LEU A 299 8.15 -17.04 13.67
C LEU A 299 9.57 -16.73 13.16
N GLN A 300 10.08 -17.52 12.21
CA GLN A 300 11.36 -17.23 11.57
C GLN A 300 11.32 -15.91 10.78
N ILE A 301 10.24 -15.66 10.03
CA ILE A 301 10.08 -14.43 9.26
C ILE A 301 9.94 -13.23 10.20
N ASP A 302 9.11 -13.36 11.25
CA ASP A 302 8.85 -12.30 12.23
C ASP A 302 10.14 -11.71 12.84
N GLN A 303 11.14 -12.55 13.12
CA GLN A 303 12.46 -12.12 13.62
C GLN A 303 13.17 -11.10 12.72
N THR A 304 12.83 -11.08 11.42
CA THR A 304 13.45 -10.20 10.42
C THR A 304 12.52 -9.09 9.94
N MET A 305 11.26 -9.04 10.38
CA MET A 305 10.28 -8.06 9.84
C MET A 305 10.59 -6.61 10.25
N GLU A 306 11.18 -6.37 11.42
CA GLU A 306 11.59 -5.02 11.84
C GLU A 306 12.79 -4.50 11.03
N LYS A 307 13.67 -5.40 10.58
CA LYS A 307 14.84 -5.12 9.74
C LYS A 307 14.98 -6.21 8.68
N PRO A 308 14.22 -6.11 7.57
CA PRO A 308 14.26 -7.11 6.53
C PRO A 308 15.64 -7.15 5.87
N LYS A 309 16.05 -8.34 5.44
CA LYS A 309 17.30 -8.52 4.72
C LYS A 309 17.17 -7.96 3.30
N LEU A 310 18.27 -7.45 2.75
CA LEU A 310 18.26 -6.85 1.41
C LEU A 310 17.91 -7.89 0.34
N GLU A 311 18.37 -9.13 0.52
CA GLU A 311 18.09 -10.25 -0.37
C GLU A 311 16.59 -10.57 -0.41
N ASP A 312 15.91 -10.49 0.75
CA ASP A 312 14.47 -10.74 0.83
C ASP A 312 13.67 -9.62 0.15
N ILE A 313 14.09 -8.35 0.32
CA ILE A 313 13.48 -7.20 -0.36
C ILE A 313 13.62 -7.33 -1.88
N GLU A 314 14.81 -7.64 -2.37
CA GLU A 314 15.08 -7.81 -3.80
C GLU A 314 14.28 -8.99 -4.39
N CYS A 315 14.23 -10.10 -3.65
CA CYS A 315 13.47 -11.28 -4.04
C CYS A 315 11.97 -10.98 -4.14
N ILE A 316 11.39 -10.21 -3.21
CA ILE A 316 9.99 -9.76 -3.28
C ILE A 316 9.77 -8.87 -4.50
N GLY A 317 10.68 -7.92 -4.76
CA GLY A 317 10.60 -7.02 -5.92
C GLY A 317 10.67 -7.73 -7.28
N ASN A 318 11.22 -8.94 -7.32
CA ASN A 318 11.34 -9.76 -8.52
C ASN A 318 10.52 -11.06 -8.47
N CYS A 319 9.65 -11.22 -7.49
CA CYS A 319 8.91 -12.45 -7.28
C CYS A 319 7.98 -12.76 -8.47
N LYS A 320 8.04 -13.99 -8.97
CA LYS A 320 7.20 -14.41 -10.11
C LYS A 320 5.71 -14.28 -9.87
N THR A 321 5.27 -14.58 -8.65
CA THR A 321 3.85 -14.56 -8.29
C THR A 321 3.37 -13.14 -7.99
N CYS A 322 4.17 -12.35 -7.26
CA CYS A 322 3.77 -10.99 -6.88
C CYS A 322 3.80 -10.00 -8.05
N GLN A 323 4.74 -10.17 -8.98
CA GLN A 323 4.96 -9.25 -10.10
C GLN A 323 4.53 -9.82 -11.46
N LEU A 324 3.99 -11.06 -11.49
CA LEU A 324 3.63 -11.78 -12.72
C LEU A 324 4.81 -11.90 -13.72
N LYS A 325 6.04 -12.02 -13.21
CA LYS A 325 7.25 -12.25 -14.01
C LYS A 325 7.53 -13.75 -14.10
N ASP A 326 7.42 -14.36 -15.28
CA ASP A 326 7.50 -15.83 -15.42
C ASP A 326 8.83 -16.46 -14.97
N ASP A 327 9.94 -15.70 -14.99
CA ASP A 327 11.30 -16.14 -14.68
C ASP A 327 11.78 -15.77 -13.25
N GLY A 328 10.93 -15.12 -12.45
CA GLY A 328 11.30 -14.64 -11.12
C GLY A 328 11.43 -15.74 -10.04
N PRO A 329 12.22 -15.51 -8.98
CA PRO A 329 12.23 -16.39 -7.80
C PRO A 329 10.86 -16.39 -7.08
N THR A 330 10.64 -17.36 -6.18
CA THR A 330 9.49 -17.32 -5.25
C THR A 330 9.94 -16.64 -3.97
N CYS A 331 9.28 -15.56 -3.57
CA CYS A 331 9.61 -14.87 -2.33
C CYS A 331 9.10 -15.61 -1.08
N VAL A 332 9.62 -15.20 0.07
CA VAL A 332 9.27 -15.76 1.39
C VAL A 332 7.78 -15.69 1.69
N HIS A 333 7.07 -14.66 1.23
CA HIS A 333 5.62 -14.54 1.43
C HIS A 333 4.82 -15.55 0.61
N CYS A 334 5.19 -15.77 -0.66
CA CYS A 334 4.54 -16.76 -1.51
C CYS A 334 4.89 -18.20 -1.10
N GLU A 335 6.08 -18.42 -0.55
CA GLU A 335 6.44 -19.70 0.07
C GLU A 335 5.56 -19.96 1.30
N LEU A 336 5.43 -18.96 2.19
CA LEU A 336 4.58 -19.05 3.37
C LEU A 336 3.11 -19.25 3.02
N ASP A 337 2.60 -18.57 2.00
CA ASP A 337 1.21 -18.70 1.53
C ASP A 337 0.86 -20.14 1.12
N LYS A 338 1.80 -20.86 0.45
CA LYS A 338 1.60 -22.28 0.14
C LYS A 338 1.47 -23.14 1.39
N LEU A 339 2.28 -22.86 2.41
CA LEU A 339 2.18 -23.57 3.70
C LEU A 339 0.83 -23.29 4.38
N PHE A 340 0.34 -22.04 4.30
CA PHE A 340 -1.01 -21.69 4.78
C PHE A 340 -2.09 -22.46 4.03
N GLN A 341 -2.07 -22.49 2.71
CA GLN A 341 -3.04 -23.25 1.90
C GLN A 341 -3.03 -24.75 2.24
N GLU A 342 -1.84 -25.30 2.45
CA GLU A 342 -1.68 -26.70 2.88
C GLU A 342 -2.27 -26.97 4.27
N TYR A 343 -2.08 -26.07 5.22
CA TYR A 343 -2.68 -26.17 6.55
C TYR A 343 -4.20 -25.96 6.51
N GLU A 344 -4.65 -24.97 5.74
CA GLU A 344 -6.05 -24.61 5.55
C GLU A 344 -6.85 -25.77 4.94
N ALA A 345 -6.31 -26.43 3.91
CA ALA A 345 -6.94 -27.59 3.28
C ALA A 345 -7.10 -28.80 4.23
N ARG A 346 -6.36 -28.84 5.35
CA ARG A 346 -6.48 -29.86 6.39
C ARG A 346 -7.40 -29.43 7.52
N LEU A 347 -7.51 -28.12 7.77
CA LEU A 347 -8.33 -27.56 8.86
C LEU A 347 -9.79 -27.35 8.45
N PHE A 348 -10.03 -26.91 7.21
CA PHE A 348 -11.35 -26.54 6.72
C PHE A 348 -11.86 -27.48 5.63
N ARG A 349 -13.19 -27.52 5.47
CA ARG A 349 -13.84 -28.25 4.39
C ARG A 349 -14.02 -27.33 3.18
N LEU A 350 -13.42 -27.69 2.05
CA LEU A 350 -13.64 -26.98 0.79
C LEU A 350 -15.05 -27.25 0.25
N GLN A 351 -15.88 -26.22 0.16
CA GLN A 351 -17.13 -26.29 -0.60
C GLN A 351 -16.90 -25.73 -2.01
N LYS A 352 -17.33 -26.50 -3.02
CA LYS A 352 -17.31 -26.02 -4.40
C LYS A 352 -18.63 -25.29 -4.65
N SER A 353 -18.61 -23.96 -4.74
CA SER A 353 -19.81 -23.20 -5.08
C SER A 353 -20.26 -23.54 -6.52
N ARG A 354 -21.57 -23.43 -6.79
CA ARG A 354 -22.15 -23.64 -8.14
C ARG A 354 -21.65 -22.64 -9.19
N LYS A 355 -20.90 -21.60 -8.80
CA LYS A 355 -20.32 -20.59 -9.70
C LYS A 355 -18.83 -20.81 -10.00
N GLY A 356 -18.21 -21.85 -9.47
CA GLY A 356 -16.79 -22.15 -9.73
C GLY A 356 -15.81 -21.38 -8.84
N GLU A 357 -16.29 -20.52 -7.94
CA GLU A 357 -15.48 -19.91 -6.89
C GLU A 357 -15.42 -20.86 -5.67
N MET A 358 -14.21 -21.08 -5.15
CA MET A 358 -13.98 -21.88 -3.94
C MET A 358 -14.35 -21.05 -2.72
N GLU A 359 -15.31 -21.52 -1.93
CA GLU A 359 -15.66 -20.91 -0.64
C GLU A 359 -15.35 -21.88 0.49
N LEU A 360 -14.75 -21.35 1.54
CA LEU A 360 -14.40 -22.09 2.76
C LEU A 360 -15.66 -22.24 3.60
N ALA A 361 -16.05 -23.48 3.91
CA ALA A 361 -17.07 -23.72 4.92
C ALA A 361 -16.38 -23.99 6.26
N SER A 362 -16.71 -23.18 7.26
CA SER A 362 -16.41 -23.50 8.66
C SER A 362 -17.17 -24.77 9.05
N ALA A 363 -16.59 -25.61 9.89
CA ALA A 363 -17.23 -26.83 10.39
C ALA A 363 -18.44 -26.55 11.31
N GLU A 364 -18.75 -25.28 11.57
CA GLU A 364 -19.84 -24.81 12.44
C GLU A 364 -21.13 -24.42 11.70
N GLU A 365 -21.21 -24.58 10.37
CA GLU A 365 -22.46 -24.39 9.59
C GLU A 365 -23.16 -25.69 9.18
#